data_AF-A0A2M8BIJ0-F1
#
_entry.id   AF-A0A2M8BIJ0-F1
#
_cell.length_a   1.000
_cell.length_b   1.000
_cell.length_c   1.000
_cell.angle_alpha   90.00
_cell.angle_beta   90.00
_cell.angle_gamma   90.00
#
_symmetry.space_group_name_H-M   'P 1'
#
loop_
_entity.id
_entity.type
_entity.pdbx_description
1 polymer ?
#
loop_
_entity_poly.entity_id
_entity_poly.type
_entity_poly.pdbx_seq_one_letter_code
_entity_poly.pdbx_strand_id
1 'polypeptide(L)'
;MDRASKQIALEGMTITTLDREGGLIVAANKVVGGKGDTVPLVITFEQFNDGLKLEMKFRNGFGQLTSEDTVRDGFCNILSAIER
;
A
#
# COMPACT_ATOMS: atom_id res chain seq x y z
N MET A 1 2.75 -11.96 -2.28
CA MET A 1 3.27 -10.84 -1.45
C MET A 1 4.55 -10.22 -2.00
N ASP A 2 5.56 -11.00 -2.44
CA ASP A 2 6.84 -10.40 -2.88
C ASP A 2 6.72 -9.46 -4.10
N ARG A 3 5.77 -9.71 -4.99
CA ARG A 3 5.46 -8.78 -6.10
C ARG A 3 4.89 -7.45 -5.60
N ALA A 4 3.96 -7.52 -4.64
CA ALA A 4 3.36 -6.34 -4.01
C ALA A 4 4.42 -5.51 -3.28
N SER A 5 5.28 -6.14 -2.45
CA SER A 5 6.33 -5.42 -1.72
C SER A 5 7.34 -4.77 -2.67
N LYS A 6 7.71 -5.44 -3.77
CA LYS A 6 8.56 -4.84 -4.80
C LYS A 6 7.90 -3.63 -5.46
N GLN A 7 6.62 -3.73 -5.84
CA GLN A 7 5.91 -2.61 -6.45
C GLN A 7 5.79 -1.43 -5.49
N ILE A 8 5.43 -1.68 -4.22
CA ILE A 8 5.34 -0.66 -3.17
C ILE A 8 6.66 0.13 -3.03
N ALA A 9 7.80 -0.57 -3.08
CA ALA A 9 9.10 0.07 -3.04
C ALA A 9 9.39 0.90 -4.31
N LEU A 10 8.95 0.46 -5.50
CA LEU A 10 9.09 1.20 -6.76
C LEU A 10 8.23 2.48 -6.77
N GLU A 11 7.07 2.46 -6.11
CA GLU A 11 6.22 3.64 -5.89
C GLU A 11 6.81 4.62 -4.85
N GLY A 12 8.03 4.38 -4.37
CA GLY A 12 8.73 5.26 -3.43
C GLY A 12 8.26 5.15 -1.98
N MET A 13 7.40 4.18 -1.66
CA MET A 13 6.96 3.94 -0.29
C MET A 13 8.01 3.14 0.48
N THR A 14 8.19 3.50 1.75
CA THR A 14 9.05 2.74 2.67
C THR A 14 8.21 1.68 3.36
N ILE A 15 8.55 0.41 3.21
CA ILE A 15 7.92 -0.69 3.94
C ILE A 15 8.43 -0.68 5.37
N THR A 16 7.53 -0.51 6.35
CA THR A 16 7.83 -0.53 7.78
C THR A 16 7.57 -1.89 8.40
N THR A 17 6.64 -2.66 7.83
CA THR A 17 6.31 -4.01 8.31
C THR A 17 6.00 -4.92 7.13
N LEU A 18 6.60 -6.11 7.13
CA LEU A 18 6.33 -7.18 6.18
C LEU A 18 6.21 -8.48 6.95
N ASP A 19 4.98 -8.85 7.30
CA ASP A 19 4.67 -10.12 7.95
C ASP A 19 4.12 -11.08 6.89
N ARG A 20 4.97 -12.02 6.46
CA ARG A 20 4.60 -13.00 5.43
C ARG A 20 3.68 -14.10 5.96
N GLU A 21 3.73 -14.38 7.26
CA GLU A 21 2.95 -15.45 7.87
C GLU A 21 1.53 -14.97 8.15
N GLY A 22 1.39 -13.78 8.72
CA GLY A 22 0.11 -13.12 8.96
C GLY A 22 -0.47 -12.37 7.74
N GLY A 23 0.23 -12.37 6.61
CA GLY A 23 -0.26 -11.75 5.38
C GLY A 23 -0.40 -10.23 5.44
N LEU A 24 0.53 -9.52 6.09
CA LEU A 24 0.43 -8.08 6.33
C LEU A 24 1.61 -7.31 5.72
N ILE A 25 1.32 -6.22 5.02
CA ILE A 25 2.29 -5.20 4.61
C ILE A 25 1.85 -3.85 5.17
N VAL A 26 2.75 -3.18 5.89
CA VAL A 26 2.59 -1.77 6.28
C VAL A 26 3.69 -1.00 5.59
N ALA A 27 3.30 0.02 4.83
CA ALA A 27 4.20 0.92 4.15
C ALA A 27 3.78 2.37 4.41
N ALA A 28 4.70 3.29 4.17
CA ALA A 28 4.50 4.71 4.39
C ALA A 28 5.11 5.50 3.25
N ASN A 29 4.35 6.45 2.69
CA ASN A 29 4.90 7.44 1.78
C ASN A 29 5.32 8.70 2.55
N LYS A 30 6.50 9.24 2.27
CA LYS A 30 6.92 10.54 2.82
C LYS A 30 6.30 11.65 1.98
N VAL A 31 5.51 12.51 2.60
CA VAL A 31 4.90 13.64 1.88
C VAL A 31 5.97 14.69 1.59
N VAL A 32 6.24 14.93 0.31
CA VAL A 32 7.18 15.97 -0.13
C VAL A 32 6.66 17.34 0.34
N GLY A 33 7.44 18.04 1.16
CA GLY A 33 7.06 19.33 1.74
C GLY A 33 6.28 19.27 3.07
N GLY A 34 5.89 18.08 3.55
CA GLY A 34 5.36 17.89 4.91
C GLY A 34 6.49 17.91 5.96
N LYS A 35 6.18 18.28 7.21
CA LYS A 35 7.15 18.32 8.32
C LYS A 35 7.48 16.91 8.85
N GLY A 36 7.83 15.99 7.95
CA GLY A 36 8.03 14.57 8.27
C GLY A 36 6.75 13.74 8.30
N ASP A 37 5.63 14.28 7.82
CA ASP A 37 4.36 13.56 7.77
C ASP A 37 4.45 12.38 6.79
N THR A 38 3.90 11.26 7.23
CA THR A 38 3.80 10.05 6.42
C THR A 38 2.35 9.65 6.21
N VAL A 39 2.06 9.12 5.02
CA VAL A 39 0.77 8.54 4.72
C VAL A 39 0.89 7.03 4.78
N PRO A 40 0.30 6.36 5.79
CA PRO A 40 0.36 4.91 5.89
C PRO A 40 -0.55 4.24 4.84
N LEU A 41 0.01 3.21 4.24
CA LEU A 41 -0.64 2.18 3.45
C LEU A 41 -0.58 0.87 4.23
N VAL A 42 -1.73 0.24 4.44
CA VAL A 42 -1.85 -1.09 5.04
C VAL A 42 -2.45 -2.03 4.00
N ILE A 43 -1.82 -3.18 3.79
CA ILE A 43 -2.33 -4.24 2.92
C ILE A 43 -2.40 -5.53 3.71
N THR A 44 -3.56 -6.19 3.69
CA THR A 44 -3.72 -7.54 4.20
C THR A 44 -4.04 -8.52 3.07
N PHE A 45 -3.51 -9.72 3.20
CA PHE A 45 -3.64 -10.84 2.28
C PHE A 45 -4.29 -11.99 3.03
N GLU A 46 -5.51 -12.33 2.66
CA GLU A 46 -6.25 -13.44 3.25
C GLU A 46 -6.55 -14.47 2.16
N GLN A 47 -6.25 -15.75 2.42
CA GLN A 47 -6.70 -16.80 1.53
C GLN A 47 -8.22 -16.96 1.67
N PHE A 48 -8.94 -16.95 0.55
CA PHE A 48 -10.40 -17.01 0.57
C PHE A 48 -10.88 -17.94 -0.56
N ASN A 49 -11.40 -19.11 -0.17
CA ASN A 49 -11.71 -20.22 -1.07
C ASN A 49 -10.50 -20.57 -1.97
N ASP A 50 -10.70 -20.67 -3.28
CA ASP A 50 -9.64 -20.91 -4.28
C ASP A 50 -8.90 -19.63 -4.71
N GLY A 51 -9.15 -18.52 -4.01
CA GLY A 51 -8.63 -17.20 -4.33
C GLY A 51 -7.88 -16.51 -3.20
N LEU A 52 -7.48 -15.28 -3.49
CA LEU A 52 -6.80 -14.39 -2.55
C LEU A 52 -7.66 -13.13 -2.39
N LYS A 53 -8.03 -12.84 -1.15
CA LYS A 53 -8.68 -11.58 -0.78
C LYS A 53 -7.59 -10.59 -0.37
N LEU A 54 -7.59 -9.44 -1.02
CA LEU A 54 -6.76 -8.30 -0.63
C LEU A 54 -7.63 -7.22 0.01
N GLU A 55 -7.17 -6.67 1.12
CA GLU A 55 -7.72 -5.43 1.66
C GLU A 55 -6.59 -4.40 1.73
N MET A 56 -6.82 -3.23 1.13
CA MET A 56 -5.86 -2.14 1.07
C MET A 56 -6.47 -0.89 1.70
N LYS A 57 -5.78 -0.29 2.66
CA LYS A 57 -6.22 0.91 3.38
C LYS A 57 -5.17 2.00 3.28
N PHE A 58 -5.59 3.15 2.74
CA PHE A 58 -4.79 4.37 2.68
C PHE A 58 -5.40 5.39 3.64
N ARG A 59 -4.58 6.01 4.49
CA ARG A 59 -5.08 6.99 5.47
C ARG A 59 -4.28 8.27 5.41
N ASN A 60 -4.85 9.30 4.78
CA ASN A 60 -4.23 10.62 4.76
C ASN A 60 -4.14 11.21 6.17
N GLY A 61 -3.06 11.95 6.43
CA GLY A 61 -2.92 12.75 7.64
C GLY A 61 -3.92 13.91 7.69
N PHE A 62 -4.12 14.47 8.89
CA PHE A 62 -4.99 15.63 9.07
C PHE A 62 -4.50 16.83 8.24
N GLY A 63 -5.38 17.45 7.46
CA GLY A 63 -5.04 18.58 6.58
C GLY A 63 -4.31 18.21 5.28
N GLN A 64 -4.09 16.92 5.00
CA GLN A 64 -3.54 16.47 3.73
C GLN A 64 -4.66 16.15 2.75
N LEU A 65 -4.60 16.80 1.58
CA LEU A 65 -5.50 16.53 0.46
C LEU A 65 -4.74 15.67 -0.56
N THR A 66 -5.40 14.61 -1.02
CA THR A 66 -4.98 13.83 -2.18
C THR A 66 -6.17 13.74 -3.13
N SER A 67 -5.92 13.67 -4.43
CA SER A 67 -7.01 13.42 -5.37
C SER A 67 -7.45 11.96 -5.28
N GLU A 68 -8.74 11.70 -5.51
CA GLU A 68 -9.25 10.33 -5.59
C GLU A 68 -8.52 9.55 -6.70
N ASP A 69 -8.24 10.20 -7.83
CA ASP A 69 -7.53 9.61 -8.96
C ASP A 69 -6.13 9.13 -8.57
N THR A 70 -5.37 9.94 -7.83
CA THR A 70 -4.03 9.55 -7.33
C THR A 70 -4.10 8.32 -6.42
N VAL A 71 -5.11 8.25 -5.55
CA VAL A 71 -5.31 7.07 -4.70
C VAL A 71 -5.66 5.86 -5.57
N ARG A 72 -6.62 6.02 -6.48
CA ARG A 72 -7.06 4.96 -7.39
C ARG A 72 -5.90 4.41 -8.22
N ASP A 73 -5.10 5.26 -8.81
CA ASP A 73 -3.93 4.88 -9.60
C ASP A 73 -2.91 4.11 -8.77
N GLY A 74 -2.62 4.57 -7.54
CA GLY A 74 -1.73 3.85 -6.62
C GLY A 74 -2.25 2.46 -6.26
N PHE A 75 -3.56 2.32 -6.01
CA PHE A 75 -4.19 1.02 -5.79
C PHE A 75 -4.10 0.12 -7.04
N CYS A 76 -4.43 0.64 -8.22
CA CYS A 76 -4.40 -0.10 -9.48
C CYS A 76 -2.97 -0.58 -9.82
N ASN A 77 -1.95 0.24 -9.61
CA ASN A 77 -0.56 -0.16 -9.84
C ASN A 77 -0.15 -1.34 -8.97
N ILE A 78 -0.50 -1.32 -7.68
CA ILE A 78 -0.19 -2.40 -6.74
C ILE A 78 -0.97 -3.68 -7.08
N LEU A 79 -2.27 -3.57 -7.38
CA LEU A 79 -3.11 -4.70 -7.77
C LEU A 79 -2.61 -5.34 -9.08
N SER A 80 -2.28 -4.54 -10.09
CA SER A 80 -1.79 -5.05 -11.38
C SER A 80 -0.47 -5.83 -11.26
N ALA A 81 0.36 -5.51 -10.26
CA ALA A 81 1.59 -6.23 -9.96
C ALA A 81 1.35 -7.58 -9.26
N ILE A 82 0.16 -7.80 -8.68
CA ILE A 82 -0.21 -9.04 -7.99
C ILE A 82 -0.90 -10.00 -8.94
N GLU A 83 -1.77 -9.49 -9.83
CA GLU A 83 -2.55 -10.30 -10.77
C GLU A 83 -1.72 -10.90 -11.92
N ARG A 84 -0.59 -10.28 -12.27
CA ARG A 84 0.42 -10.84 -13.20
C ARG A 84 1.39 -11.71 -12.44
#